data_AF-X7Z4J2-F1
#
_entry.id   AF-X7Z4J2-F1
#
_cell.length_a   1.000
_cell.length_b   1.000
_cell.length_c   1.000
_cell.angle_alpha   90.00
_cell.angle_beta   90.00
_cell.angle_gamma   90.00
#
_symmetry.space_group_name_H-M   'P 1'
#
loop_
_entity.id
_entity.type
_entity.pdbx_description
1 polymer ?
#
loop_
_entity_poly.entity_id
_entity_poly.type
_entity_poly.pdbx_seq_one_letter_code
_entity_poly.pdbx_strand_id
1 'polypeptide(L)'
;MAEALVCAAARETFEESGVLFAGPADDPHGIVGDAAVYRESRRALADRTLSFADFLRRENLVLRADLLRPWANWVTPEAERTRRYDTYFFVAALPEGQRADGENTESDRAGWTTPEAAIEDFAAGRSFLLPPTWTQLDSLAGHTVAEVLAVERRIVTVQADLAMKGDNWEIEFFDADRYNQARGRRWR
;
A
#
# COMPACT_ATOMS: atom_id res chain seq x y z
N MET A 1 -16.19 -10.15 1.56
CA MET A 1 -15.25 -9.29 2.33
C MET A 1 -13.92 -9.12 1.60
N ALA A 2 -13.27 -10.21 1.15
CA ALA A 2 -12.03 -10.14 0.38
C ALA A 2 -12.13 -9.29 -0.91
N GLU A 3 -13.18 -9.48 -1.71
CA GLU A 3 -13.36 -8.74 -2.98
C GLU A 3 -13.47 -7.22 -2.80
N ALA A 4 -14.15 -6.77 -1.74
CA ALA A 4 -14.31 -5.34 -1.44
C ALA A 4 -12.97 -4.69 -1.08
N LEU A 5 -12.09 -5.41 -0.36
CA LEU A 5 -10.76 -4.95 0.01
C LEU A 5 -9.85 -4.83 -1.23
N VAL A 6 -9.88 -5.83 -2.12
CA VAL A 6 -9.08 -5.78 -3.36
C VAL A 6 -9.56 -4.66 -4.28
N CYS A 7 -10.88 -4.48 -4.41
CA CYS A 7 -11.47 -3.39 -5.17
C CYS A 7 -11.06 -2.03 -4.61
N ALA A 8 -11.10 -1.86 -3.27
CA ALA A 8 -10.65 -0.65 -2.63
C ALA A 8 -9.15 -0.40 -2.90
N ALA A 9 -8.29 -1.40 -2.71
CA ALA A 9 -6.86 -1.26 -2.97
C ALA A 9 -6.55 -0.86 -4.42
N ALA A 10 -7.19 -1.50 -5.40
CA ALA A 10 -7.02 -1.16 -6.81
C ALA A 10 -7.53 0.24 -7.15
N ARG A 11 -8.68 0.64 -6.59
CA ARG A 11 -9.24 1.99 -6.76
C ARG A 11 -8.31 3.06 -6.18
N GLU A 12 -7.92 2.94 -4.91
CA GLU A 12 -7.05 3.93 -4.25
C GLU A 12 -5.70 4.02 -4.97
N THR A 13 -5.14 2.89 -5.40
CA THR A 13 -3.89 2.88 -6.18
C THR A 13 -4.02 3.69 -7.47
N PHE A 14 -5.14 3.57 -8.18
CA PHE A 14 -5.39 4.35 -9.39
C PHE A 14 -5.61 5.83 -9.08
N GLU A 15 -6.40 6.16 -8.05
CA GLU A 15 -6.66 7.53 -7.64
C GLU A 15 -5.38 8.26 -7.20
N GLU A 16 -4.54 7.63 -6.38
CA GLU A 16 -3.36 8.26 -5.79
C GLU A 16 -2.14 8.26 -6.71
N SER A 17 -1.94 7.22 -7.52
CA SER A 17 -0.70 7.02 -8.30
C SER A 17 -0.88 6.87 -9.80
N GLY A 18 -2.12 6.81 -10.30
CA GLY A 18 -2.41 6.61 -11.72
C GLY A 18 -2.20 5.19 -12.23
N VAL A 19 -1.78 4.25 -11.36
CA VAL A 19 -1.60 2.85 -11.72
C VAL A 19 -2.94 2.12 -11.69
N LEU A 20 -3.32 1.51 -12.81
CA LEU A 20 -4.60 0.84 -13.00
C LEU A 20 -4.42 -0.67 -13.18
N PHE A 21 -4.93 -1.45 -12.23
CA PHE A 21 -5.00 -2.92 -12.32
C PHE A 21 -6.29 -3.37 -12.99
N ALA A 22 -6.46 -3.02 -14.27
CA ALA A 22 -7.60 -3.44 -15.08
C ALA A 22 -7.17 -3.81 -16.50
N GLY A 23 -7.96 -4.65 -17.15
CA GLY A 23 -7.76 -5.10 -18.53
C GLY A 23 -9.07 -5.09 -19.33
N PRO A 24 -9.00 -5.23 -20.66
CA PRO A 24 -10.19 -5.32 -21.51
C PRO A 24 -11.11 -6.47 -21.09
N ALA A 25 -12.42 -6.24 -21.07
CA ALA A 25 -13.39 -7.26 -20.66
C ALA A 25 -13.41 -8.51 -21.55
N ASP A 26 -12.94 -8.41 -22.78
CA ASP A 26 -12.84 -9.48 -23.77
C ASP A 26 -11.48 -10.20 -23.76
N ASP A 27 -10.52 -9.75 -22.96
CA ASP A 27 -9.20 -10.39 -22.77
C ASP A 27 -8.91 -10.66 -21.28
N PRO A 28 -9.14 -11.89 -20.80
CA PRO A 28 -8.87 -12.28 -19.41
C PRO A 28 -7.41 -12.13 -18.97
N HIS A 29 -6.46 -12.11 -19.91
CA HIS A 29 -5.03 -11.94 -19.63
C HIS A 29 -4.52 -10.55 -19.94
N GLY A 30 -5.34 -9.73 -20.60
CA GLY A 30 -5.04 -8.36 -20.97
C GLY A 30 -4.87 -7.45 -19.75
N ILE A 31 -4.05 -6.42 -19.93
CA ILE A 31 -3.88 -5.34 -18.98
C ILE A 31 -3.74 -4.03 -19.74
N VAL A 32 -4.29 -2.94 -19.20
CA VAL A 32 -4.08 -1.60 -19.73
C VAL A 32 -2.58 -1.28 -19.69
N GLY A 33 -1.99 -1.00 -20.85
CA GLY A 33 -0.58 -0.62 -20.96
C GLY A 33 -0.33 0.86 -20.65
N ASP A 34 -1.24 1.76 -21.04
CA ASP A 34 -1.16 3.18 -20.74
C ASP A 34 -2.42 3.64 -19.99
N ALA A 35 -2.29 3.81 -18.68
CA ALA A 35 -3.38 4.29 -17.83
C ALA A 35 -3.57 5.82 -17.89
N ALA A 36 -2.63 6.58 -18.47
CA ALA A 36 -2.71 8.03 -18.54
C ALA A 36 -3.86 8.53 -19.41
N VAL A 37 -4.37 7.69 -20.32
CA VAL A 37 -5.56 7.97 -21.13
C VAL A 37 -6.82 8.17 -20.27
N TYR A 38 -6.83 7.63 -19.05
CA TYR A 38 -7.95 7.71 -18.11
C TYR A 38 -7.82 8.85 -17.08
N ARG A 39 -6.96 9.84 -17.32
CA ARG A 39 -6.68 10.95 -16.40
C ARG A 39 -7.93 11.72 -15.97
N GLU A 40 -8.86 12.01 -16.88
CA GLU A 40 -10.11 12.70 -16.53
C GLU A 40 -11.03 11.81 -15.70
N SER A 41 -11.11 10.51 -16.01
CA SER A 41 -11.83 9.55 -15.18
C SER A 41 -11.22 9.45 -13.78
N ARG A 42 -9.89 9.47 -13.65
CA ARG A 42 -9.18 9.50 -12.36
C ARG A 42 -9.57 10.72 -11.53
N ARG A 43 -9.61 11.92 -12.14
CA ARG A 43 -10.08 13.14 -11.46
C ARG A 43 -11.52 13.01 -11.00
N ALA A 44 -12.40 12.48 -11.84
CA ALA A 44 -13.81 12.28 -11.50
C ALA A 44 -14.00 11.27 -10.35
N LEU A 45 -13.13 10.26 -10.25
CA LEU A 45 -13.10 9.31 -9.12
C LEU A 45 -12.69 10.03 -7.82
N ALA A 46 -11.59 10.80 -7.84
CA ALA A 46 -11.12 11.55 -6.68
C ALA A 46 -12.17 12.56 -6.18
N ASP A 47 -12.88 13.22 -7.09
CA ASP A 47 -13.98 14.16 -6.78
C ASP A 47 -15.30 13.46 -6.42
N ARG A 48 -15.34 12.11 -6.44
CA ARG A 48 -16.51 11.27 -6.17
C ARG A 48 -17.70 11.53 -7.09
N THR A 49 -17.45 12.06 -8.29
CA THR A 49 -18.47 12.28 -9.33
C THR A 49 -18.61 11.09 -10.29
N LEU A 50 -17.64 10.16 -10.26
CA LEU A 50 -17.66 8.88 -10.94
C LEU A 50 -17.41 7.78 -9.91
N SER A 51 -18.13 6.65 -10.00
CA SER A 51 -17.78 5.47 -9.22
C SER A 51 -16.77 4.59 -9.97
N PHE A 52 -15.90 3.89 -9.25
CA PHE A 52 -14.91 3.00 -9.89
C PHE A 52 -15.57 1.89 -10.72
N ALA A 53 -16.72 1.38 -10.26
CA ALA A 53 -17.47 0.39 -11.02
C ALA A 53 -18.05 0.97 -12.33
N ASP A 54 -18.53 2.22 -12.31
CA ASP A 54 -19.06 2.86 -13.53
C ASP A 54 -17.94 3.26 -14.48
N PHE A 55 -16.78 3.67 -13.96
CA PHE A 55 -15.57 3.86 -14.75
C PHE A 55 -15.22 2.58 -15.52
N LEU A 56 -15.03 1.46 -14.82
CA LEU A 56 -14.69 0.18 -15.45
C LEU A 56 -15.73 -0.24 -16.50
N ARG A 57 -17.03 -0.09 -16.22
CA ARG A 57 -18.10 -0.39 -17.19
C ARG A 57 -18.05 0.48 -18.43
N ARG A 58 -17.87 1.80 -18.27
CA ARG A 58 -17.83 2.77 -19.38
C ARG A 58 -16.67 2.49 -20.32
N GLU A 59 -15.53 2.12 -19.77
CA GLU A 59 -14.31 1.83 -20.54
C GLU A 59 -14.21 0.37 -21.01
N ASN A 60 -15.24 -0.44 -20.78
CA ASN A 60 -15.25 -1.89 -21.07
C ASN A 60 -14.05 -2.63 -20.45
N LEU A 61 -13.74 -2.31 -19.20
CA LEU A 61 -12.64 -2.88 -18.43
C LEU A 61 -13.15 -3.80 -17.31
N VAL A 62 -12.32 -4.78 -16.97
CA VAL A 62 -12.49 -5.65 -15.80
C VAL A 62 -11.30 -5.51 -14.86
N LEU A 63 -11.57 -5.59 -13.56
CA LEU A 63 -10.54 -5.54 -12.52
C LEU A 63 -9.66 -6.79 -12.59
N ARG A 64 -8.33 -6.60 -12.68
CA ARG A 64 -7.33 -7.67 -12.61
C ARG A 64 -6.92 -7.94 -11.16
N ALA A 65 -7.90 -8.37 -10.37
CA ALA A 65 -7.74 -8.67 -8.94
C ALA A 65 -6.68 -9.74 -8.66
N ASP A 66 -6.43 -10.63 -9.63
CA ASP A 66 -5.40 -11.67 -9.60
C ASP A 66 -3.97 -11.11 -9.52
N LEU A 67 -3.77 -9.84 -9.89
CA LEU A 67 -2.47 -9.17 -9.84
C LEU A 67 -2.19 -8.49 -8.49
N LEU A 68 -3.19 -8.38 -7.61
CA LEU A 68 -3.02 -7.86 -6.26
C LEU A 68 -2.90 -9.01 -5.26
N ARG A 69 -1.72 -9.18 -4.67
CA ARG A 69 -1.44 -10.23 -3.70
C ARG A 69 -1.62 -9.68 -2.28
N PRO A 70 -2.48 -10.28 -1.44
CA PRO A 70 -2.54 -9.94 -0.02
C PRO A 70 -1.16 -10.15 0.64
N TRP A 71 -0.75 -9.20 1.49
CA TRP A 71 0.59 -9.20 2.09
C TRP A 71 0.57 -9.20 3.62
N ALA A 72 -0.29 -8.37 4.22
CA ALA A 72 -0.45 -8.28 5.66
C ALA A 72 -1.83 -7.74 6.04
N ASN A 73 -2.21 -7.93 7.31
CA ASN A 73 -3.38 -7.30 7.89
C ASN A 73 -3.02 -6.73 9.27
N TRP A 74 -3.30 -5.45 9.48
CA TRP A 74 -2.96 -4.72 10.70
C TRP A 74 -4.18 -4.05 11.29
N VAL A 75 -4.39 -4.26 12.58
CA VAL A 75 -5.45 -3.58 13.33
C VAL A 75 -4.81 -2.60 14.31
N THR A 76 -5.28 -1.36 14.29
CA THR A 76 -4.84 -0.32 15.23
C THR A 76 -5.12 -0.76 16.68
N PRO A 77 -4.16 -0.52 17.61
CA PRO A 77 -4.31 -0.90 19.03
C PRO A 77 -5.64 -0.44 19.63
N GLU A 78 -6.21 -1.22 20.55
CA GLU A 78 -7.43 -0.83 21.26
C GLU A 78 -7.24 0.41 22.14
N ALA A 79 -6.02 0.62 22.61
CA ALA A 79 -5.64 1.79 23.40
C ALA A 79 -5.61 3.10 22.58
N GLU A 80 -5.66 3.05 21.25
CA GLU A 80 -5.81 4.24 20.41
C GLU A 80 -7.23 4.80 20.53
N ARG A 81 -7.37 5.95 21.20
CA ARG A 81 -8.66 6.53 21.59
C ARG A 81 -9.28 7.43 20.52
N THR A 82 -8.55 7.78 19.47
CA THR A 82 -9.02 8.72 18.45
C THR A 82 -9.71 7.99 17.28
N ARG A 83 -9.00 7.05 16.64
CA ARG A 83 -9.50 6.33 15.47
C ARG A 83 -8.78 5.00 15.32
N ARG A 84 -9.55 3.94 15.02
CA ARG A 84 -9.03 2.60 14.77
C ARG A 84 -9.30 2.17 13.34
N TYR A 85 -8.35 1.45 12.77
CA TYR A 85 -8.41 0.91 11.41
C TYR A 85 -8.10 -0.58 11.41
N ASP A 86 -8.73 -1.29 10.49
CA ASP A 86 -8.40 -2.66 10.09
C ASP A 86 -7.90 -2.60 8.64
N THR A 87 -6.58 -2.55 8.49
CA THR A 87 -5.90 -2.26 7.22
C THR A 87 -5.33 -3.51 6.61
N TYR A 88 -5.73 -3.82 5.39
CA TYR A 88 -5.14 -4.88 4.57
C TYR A 88 -4.11 -4.29 3.61
N PHE A 89 -2.93 -4.88 3.57
CA PHE A 89 -1.84 -4.52 2.67
C PHE A 89 -1.80 -5.49 1.50
N PHE A 90 -1.49 -4.95 0.33
CA PHE A 90 -1.33 -5.71 -0.91
C PHE A 90 0.01 -5.37 -1.56
N VAL A 91 0.56 -6.32 -2.30
CA VAL A 91 1.72 -6.13 -3.18
C VAL A 91 1.34 -6.49 -4.60
N ALA A 92 1.92 -5.79 -5.57
CA ALA A 92 1.72 -6.02 -6.99
C ALA A 92 2.97 -5.57 -7.77
N ALA A 93 3.20 -6.19 -8.92
CA ALA A 93 4.16 -5.64 -9.89
C ALA A 93 3.51 -4.47 -10.63
N LEU A 94 4.30 -3.42 -10.91
CA LEU A 94 3.86 -2.33 -11.78
C LEU A 94 3.54 -2.91 -13.18
N PRO A 95 2.33 -2.70 -13.72
CA PRO A 95 2.00 -3.13 -15.08
C PRO A 95 2.94 -2.53 -16.11
N GLU A 96 3.35 -3.34 -17.09
CA GLU A 96 4.22 -2.87 -18.17
C GLU A 96 3.56 -1.72 -18.95
N GLY A 97 4.34 -0.69 -19.27
CA GLY A 97 3.89 0.52 -19.95
C GLY A 97 3.34 1.60 -19.03
N GLN A 98 2.83 1.24 -17.85
CA GLN A 98 2.30 2.22 -16.90
C GLN A 98 3.41 2.92 -16.13
N ARG A 99 3.11 4.12 -15.63
CA ARG A 99 4.01 4.90 -14.78
C ARG A 99 3.23 5.39 -13.57
N ALA A 100 3.70 5.05 -12.38
CA ALA A 100 3.21 5.65 -11.17
C ALA A 100 3.64 7.13 -11.11
N ASP A 101 2.69 8.01 -10.83
CA ASP A 101 2.92 9.43 -10.59
C ASP A 101 2.56 9.81 -9.15
N GLY A 102 2.76 11.09 -8.83
CA GLY A 102 2.35 11.71 -7.57
C GLY A 102 1.27 12.76 -7.74
N GLU A 103 0.52 12.70 -8.84
CA GLU A 103 -0.46 13.73 -9.18
C GLU A 103 -1.76 13.54 -8.40
N ASN A 104 -1.68 13.78 -7.09
CA ASN A 104 -2.81 13.85 -6.19
C ASN A 104 -2.66 15.09 -5.28
N THR A 105 -3.73 15.48 -4.60
CA THR A 105 -3.76 16.67 -3.72
C THR A 105 -3.40 16.34 -2.27
N GLU A 106 -3.26 15.06 -1.92
CA GLU A 106 -3.09 14.60 -0.54
C GLU A 106 -1.62 14.36 -0.17
N SER A 107 -0.72 14.30 -1.17
CA SER A 107 0.71 14.03 -0.98
C SER A 107 1.57 15.23 -1.35
N ASP A 108 2.44 15.66 -0.42
CA ASP A 108 3.43 16.72 -0.69
C ASP A 108 4.57 16.24 -1.60
N ARG A 109 4.90 14.95 -1.54
CA ARG A 109 5.97 14.32 -2.32
C ARG A 109 5.59 12.86 -2.61
N ALA A 110 5.85 12.42 -3.84
CA ALA A 110 5.76 11.02 -4.23
C ALA A 110 6.96 10.67 -5.13
N GLY A 111 7.35 9.40 -5.10
CA GLY A 111 8.44 8.90 -5.92
C GLY A 111 8.76 7.45 -5.62
N TRP A 112 9.58 6.87 -6.48
CA TRP A 112 10.11 5.52 -6.30
C TRP A 112 11.31 5.54 -5.36
N THR A 113 11.33 4.61 -4.41
CA THR A 113 12.45 4.35 -3.50
C THR A 113 12.55 2.85 -3.27
N THR A 114 13.73 2.36 -2.92
CA THR A 114 13.87 0.95 -2.49
C THR A 114 13.43 0.82 -1.03
N PRO A 115 12.99 -0.37 -0.60
CA PRO A 115 12.65 -0.60 0.80
C PRO A 115 13.81 -0.26 1.76
N GLU A 116 15.04 -0.61 1.39
CA GLU A 116 16.24 -0.35 2.19
C GLU A 116 16.50 1.16 2.35
N ALA A 117 16.40 1.92 1.25
CA ALA A 117 16.61 3.36 1.29
C ALA A 117 15.55 4.06 2.15
N ALA A 118 14.29 3.64 2.07
CA ALA A 118 13.21 4.18 2.92
C ALA A 118 13.43 3.87 4.42
N ILE A 119 13.89 2.65 4.74
CA ILE A 119 14.24 2.25 6.11
C ILE A 119 15.45 3.05 6.62
N GLU A 120 16.45 3.28 5.77
CA GLU A 120 17.62 4.09 6.12
C GLU A 120 17.24 5.55 6.37
N ASP A 121 16.40 6.15 5.51
CA ASP A 121 15.87 7.50 5.71
C ASP A 121 15.13 7.63 7.05
N PHE A 122 14.33 6.63 7.40
CA PHE A 122 13.66 6.56 8.70
C PHE A 122 14.65 6.48 9.86
N ALA A 123 15.64 5.59 9.77
CA ALA A 123 16.65 5.41 10.81
C ALA A 123 17.54 6.66 10.99
N ALA A 124 17.74 7.43 9.92
CA ALA A 124 18.46 8.70 9.92
C ALA A 124 17.58 9.90 10.30
N GLY A 125 16.29 9.70 10.58
CA GLY A 125 15.36 10.77 10.95
C GLY A 125 14.96 11.71 9.81
N ARG A 126 15.24 11.35 8.55
CA ARG A 126 14.86 12.13 7.35
C ARG A 126 13.40 11.94 6.97
N SER A 127 12.80 10.82 7.34
CA SER A 127 11.39 10.50 7.16
C SER A 127 10.82 9.83 8.42
N PHE A 128 9.50 9.76 8.51
CA PHE A 128 8.82 9.01 9.55
C PHE A 128 7.95 7.92 8.94
N LEU A 129 8.10 6.68 9.42
CA LEU A 129 7.33 5.53 8.99
C LEU A 129 6.53 5.02 10.18
N LEU A 130 5.22 4.86 10.00
CA LEU A 130 4.39 4.13 10.95
C LEU A 130 4.82 2.65 10.98
N PRO A 131 4.65 1.93 12.10
CA PRO A 131 5.05 0.54 12.21
C PRO A 131 4.50 -0.39 11.11
N PRO A 132 3.21 -0.28 10.70
CA PRO A 132 2.70 -1.09 9.61
C PRO A 132 3.47 -0.85 8.30
N THR A 133 3.76 0.41 7.94
CA THR A 133 4.52 0.75 6.74
C THR A 133 5.96 0.26 6.83
N TRP A 134 6.64 0.51 7.96
CA TRP A 134 8.02 0.08 8.17
C TRP A 134 8.16 -1.45 8.06
N THR A 135 7.25 -2.20 8.68
CA THR A 135 7.29 -3.67 8.66
C THR A 135 7.07 -4.22 7.25
N GLN A 136 6.25 -3.55 6.44
CA GLN A 136 6.05 -3.97 5.05
C GLN A 136 7.32 -3.74 4.24
N LEU A 137 7.96 -2.58 4.38
CA LEU A 137 9.25 -2.32 3.72
C LEU A 137 10.32 -3.30 4.17
N ASP A 138 10.42 -3.58 5.47
CA ASP A 138 11.41 -4.52 6.00
C ASP A 138 11.20 -5.93 5.45
N SER A 139 9.94 -6.36 5.32
CA SER A 139 9.60 -7.66 4.73
C SER A 139 9.85 -7.78 3.22
N LEU A 140 10.05 -6.65 2.53
CA LEU A 140 10.36 -6.58 1.10
C LEU A 140 11.85 -6.36 0.84
N ALA A 141 12.59 -5.87 1.82
CA ALA A 141 14.02 -5.58 1.70
C ALA A 141 14.80 -6.85 1.31
N GLY A 142 15.71 -6.71 0.36
CA GLY A 142 16.54 -7.79 -0.17
C GLY A 142 15.84 -8.76 -1.12
N HIS A 143 14.57 -8.53 -1.46
CA HIS A 143 13.80 -9.38 -2.36
C HIS A 143 13.53 -8.72 -3.71
N THR A 144 13.57 -9.53 -4.76
CA THR A 144 13.10 -9.17 -6.10
C THR A 144 11.57 -9.23 -6.18
N VAL A 145 10.99 -8.54 -7.15
CA VAL A 145 9.54 -8.59 -7.41
C VAL A 145 9.06 -10.03 -7.64
N ALA A 146 9.83 -10.83 -8.39
CA ALA A 146 9.47 -12.22 -8.67
C ALA A 146 9.45 -13.08 -7.39
N GLU A 147 10.43 -12.91 -6.51
CA GLU A 147 10.46 -13.60 -5.21
C GLU A 147 9.26 -13.20 -4.35
N VAL A 148 8.99 -11.90 -4.22
CA VAL A 148 7.85 -11.36 -3.46
C VAL A 148 6.52 -11.95 -3.94
N LEU A 149 6.29 -11.97 -5.26
CA LEU A 149 5.04 -12.48 -5.84
C LEU A 149 4.93 -14.01 -5.75
N ALA A 150 6.04 -14.73 -5.69
CA ALA A 150 6.07 -16.18 -5.52
C ALA A 150 5.85 -16.64 -4.07
N VAL A 151 6.00 -15.76 -3.07
CA VAL A 151 5.79 -16.14 -1.67
C VAL A 151 4.34 -16.54 -1.42
N GLU A 152 4.14 -17.72 -0.84
CA GLU A 152 2.88 -18.11 -0.22
C GLU A 152 2.85 -17.59 1.22
N ARG A 153 1.93 -16.66 1.50
CA ARG A 153 1.74 -16.08 2.83
C ARG A 153 0.37 -16.44 3.37
N ARG A 154 0.31 -16.94 4.60
CA ARG A 154 -0.92 -16.95 5.37
C ARG A 154 -1.10 -15.58 6.03
N ILE A 155 -2.15 -14.87 5.66
CA ILE A 155 -2.44 -13.58 6.27
C ILE A 155 -3.11 -13.80 7.63
N VAL A 156 -2.41 -13.40 8.68
CA VAL A 156 -2.91 -13.35 10.05
C VAL A 156 -2.98 -11.89 10.48
N THR A 157 -4.01 -11.54 11.25
CA THR A 157 -4.18 -10.20 11.78
C THR A 157 -3.10 -9.90 12.80
N VAL A 158 -2.33 -8.83 12.56
CA VAL A 158 -1.40 -8.26 13.53
C VAL A 158 -2.16 -7.21 14.33
N GLN A 159 -2.38 -7.49 15.61
CA GLN A 159 -2.84 -6.49 16.57
C GLN A 159 -1.59 -5.91 17.25
N ALA A 160 -1.31 -4.64 17.00
CA ALA A 160 -0.26 -3.95 17.74
C ALA A 160 -0.78 -3.57 19.13
N ASP A 161 0.07 -3.66 20.14
CA ASP A 161 -0.21 -3.19 21.48
C ASP A 161 0.61 -1.93 21.80
N LEU A 162 0.09 -1.09 22.68
CA LEU A 162 0.81 0.07 23.20
C LEU A 162 1.32 -0.28 24.60
N ALA A 163 2.64 -0.39 24.76
CA ALA A 163 3.29 -0.67 26.03
C ALA A 163 4.06 0.56 26.53
N MET A 164 4.01 0.80 27.84
CA MET A 164 4.84 1.80 28.50
C MET A 164 6.19 1.18 28.88
N LYS A 165 7.29 1.69 28.32
CA LYS A 165 8.65 1.39 28.80
C LYS A 165 9.31 2.66 29.33
N GLY A 166 9.45 2.75 30.66
CA GLY A 166 9.91 3.97 31.33
C GLY A 166 8.90 5.10 31.14
N ASP A 167 9.37 6.27 30.68
CA ASP A 167 8.52 7.43 30.36
C ASP A 167 8.06 7.47 28.89
N ASN A 168 8.40 6.46 28.08
CA ASN A 168 8.09 6.41 26.64
C ASN A 168 7.06 5.33 26.29
N TRP A 169 6.18 5.66 25.34
CA TRP A 169 5.29 4.70 24.69
C TRP A 169 6.04 3.95 23.57
N GLU A 170 6.03 2.62 23.65
CA GLU A 170 6.49 1.71 22.61
C GLU A 170 5.29 0.99 21.98
N ILE A 171 5.40 0.73 20.67
CA ILE A 171 4.41 -0.07 19.96
C ILE A 171 4.97 -1.50 19.92
N GLU A 172 4.28 -2.44 20.56
CA GLU A 172 4.64 -3.85 20.61
C GLU A 172 3.91 -4.63 19.51
N PHE A 173 4.68 -5.42 18.76
CA PHE A 173 4.27 -6.35 17.72
C PHE A 173 5.45 -7.31 17.47
N PHE A 174 5.24 -8.37 16.68
CA PHE A 174 6.22 -9.46 16.50
C PHE A 174 7.66 -9.00 16.14
N ASP A 175 7.82 -7.89 15.40
CA ASP A 175 9.12 -7.31 15.01
C ASP A 175 9.43 -5.95 15.67
N ALA A 176 8.77 -5.63 16.79
CA ALA A 176 8.89 -4.32 17.44
C ALA A 176 10.31 -3.96 17.85
N ASP A 177 11.16 -4.94 18.20
CA ASP A 177 12.55 -4.68 18.57
C ASP A 177 13.36 -4.08 17.43
N ARG A 178 13.18 -4.54 16.19
CA ARG A 178 13.91 -4.01 15.03
C ARG A 178 13.41 -2.63 14.65
N TYR A 179 12.09 -2.42 14.68
CA TYR A 179 11.49 -1.10 14.48
C TYR A 179 11.94 -0.10 15.55
N ASN A 180 11.91 -0.47 16.83
CA ASN A 180 12.32 0.40 17.93
C ASN A 180 13.83 0.69 17.89
N GLN A 181 14.66 -0.27 17.46
CA GLN A 181 16.09 -0.02 17.21
C GLN A 181 16.32 0.98 16.07
N ALA A 182 15.61 0.82 14.95
CA ALA A 182 15.67 1.78 13.84
C ALA A 182 15.19 3.18 14.29
N ARG A 183 14.10 3.25 15.04
CA ARG A 183 13.56 4.49 15.63
C ARG A 183 14.51 5.13 16.64
N GLY A 184 15.16 4.33 17.48
CA GLY A 184 16.04 4.78 18.56
C GLY A 184 17.32 5.47 18.09
N ARG A 185 17.77 5.19 16.85
CA ARG A 185 18.92 5.89 16.22
C ARG A 185 18.66 7.38 15.98
N ARG A 186 17.39 7.81 15.96
CA ARG A 186 16.98 9.22 15.84
C ARG A 186 17.38 10.10 17.03
N TRP A 187 17.56 9.51 18.21
CA TRP A 187 17.76 10.23 19.47
C TRP A 187 19.16 10.01 20.07
N ARG A 188 20.12 9.54 19.27
CA ARG A 188 21.54 9.47 19.63
C ARG A 188 22.33 10.59 19.00
#